data_AF-A0A484D5C4-F1
#
_entry.id   AF-A0A484D5C4-F1
#
_cell.length_a   1.000
_cell.length_b   1.000
_cell.length_c   1.000
_cell.angle_alpha   90.00
_cell.angle_beta   90.00
_cell.angle_gamma   90.00
#
_symmetry.space_group_name_H-M   'P 1'
#
loop_
_entity.id
_entity.type
_entity.pdbx_description
1 polymer ?
#
loop_
_entity_poly.entity_id
_entity_poly.type
_entity_poly.pdbx_seq_one_letter_code
_entity_poly.pdbx_strand_id
1 'polypeptide(L)'
;MYKVDLPVEQSLEKAVERRRSAETARKARIFNTRLRVMGLDLDALNQQVQEKKHQQNMEIQRGNAFDKLGEYHDKALLQQDIDEREKRAALHTDLTKYWATHQREEDSHDADLKCGLKGAFRITIPEGELGPASMKIFQGEGIGEEQRRREQMKKTDRDLRAQKEDNEKRHMGDKHREMIVSKELVHQDLRGVQQNALEGECKKAARIALDNYNQALAAERAEKLKEQHRQEERENLAEMQHTLTSDMMTECAEAAKREVEGGRPPRVLVDKWKGMSPEQLSDIHREREEQRLEKQRQRDAEKIQAAAWELQLLKLSREAEEQERRAEELRREKRTQTDLYNMQLAREQQAYQEYLNKKLYTNKPSKEYFYQFNSVSR
;
A
#
# COMPACT_ATOMS: atom_id res chain seq x y z
N MET A 1 -5.80 -66.44 19.81
CA MET A 1 -5.45 -65.13 19.23
C MET A 1 -6.05 -64.04 20.09
N TYR A 2 -5.25 -63.38 20.91
CA TYR A 2 -5.67 -62.15 21.60
C TYR A 2 -4.59 -61.12 21.31
N LYS A 3 -4.92 -60.13 20.47
CA LYS A 3 -4.06 -58.96 20.23
C LYS A 3 -4.16 -58.11 21.50
N VAL A 4 -3.03 -57.93 22.16
CA VAL A 4 -2.88 -57.02 23.29
C VAL A 4 -2.48 -55.67 22.70
N ASP A 5 -3.46 -54.79 22.52
CA ASP A 5 -3.23 -53.42 22.08
C ASP A 5 -2.60 -52.63 23.25
N LEU A 6 -1.30 -52.36 23.14
CA LEU A 6 -0.55 -51.53 24.07
C LEU A 6 -1.01 -50.05 23.99
N PRO A 7 -1.00 -49.29 25.11
CA PRO A 7 -1.60 -47.95 25.22
C PRO A 7 -0.71 -46.83 24.62
N VAL A 8 -0.22 -47.01 23.40
CA VAL A 8 0.57 -46.00 22.68
C VAL A 8 -0.33 -44.88 22.14
N GLU A 9 -1.60 -45.18 21.84
CA GLU A 9 -2.53 -44.21 21.24
C GLU A 9 -2.94 -43.08 22.20
N GLN A 10 -3.12 -43.34 23.51
CA GLN A 10 -3.53 -42.30 24.48
C GLN A 10 -2.50 -41.18 24.66
N SER A 11 -1.20 -41.48 24.50
CA SER A 11 -0.13 -40.47 24.57
C SER A 11 -0.11 -39.59 23.32
N LEU A 12 -0.32 -40.22 22.15
CA LEU A 12 -0.40 -39.52 20.87
C LEU A 12 -1.65 -38.63 20.78
N GLU A 13 -2.80 -39.12 21.22
CA GLU A 13 -4.04 -38.35 21.31
C GLU A 13 -3.89 -37.14 22.23
N LYS A 14 -3.35 -37.32 23.44
CA LYS A 14 -3.05 -36.21 24.35
C LYS A 14 -2.08 -35.20 23.73
N ALA A 15 -1.08 -35.66 22.98
CA ALA A 15 -0.15 -34.77 22.28
C ALA A 15 -0.83 -34.00 21.13
N VAL A 16 -1.77 -34.62 20.41
CA VAL A 16 -2.56 -33.98 19.36
C VAL A 16 -3.54 -32.97 19.96
N GLU A 17 -4.21 -33.31 21.04
CA GLU A 17 -5.11 -32.40 21.76
C GLU A 17 -4.38 -31.19 22.32
N ARG A 18 -3.18 -31.38 22.90
CA ARG A 18 -2.32 -30.27 23.32
C ARG A 18 -1.92 -29.36 22.16
N ARG A 19 -1.62 -29.92 20.99
CA ARG A 19 -1.32 -29.12 19.80
C ARG A 19 -2.54 -28.35 19.32
N ARG A 20 -3.72 -28.99 19.30
CA ARG A 20 -4.98 -28.34 18.94
C ARG A 20 -5.33 -27.21 19.92
N SER A 21 -5.19 -27.42 21.22
CA SER A 21 -5.46 -26.40 22.24
C SER A 21 -4.44 -25.25 22.22
N ALA A 22 -3.16 -25.54 21.95
CA ALA A 22 -2.15 -24.52 21.74
C ALA A 22 -2.43 -23.70 20.46
N GLU A 23 -2.87 -24.34 19.37
CA GLU A 23 -3.27 -23.64 18.15
C GLU A 23 -4.51 -22.79 18.35
N THR A 24 -5.54 -23.25 19.07
CA THR A 24 -6.74 -22.45 19.33
C THR A 24 -6.39 -21.23 20.19
N ALA A 25 -5.57 -21.40 21.23
CA ALA A 25 -5.06 -20.29 22.04
C ALA A 25 -4.17 -19.32 21.25
N ARG A 26 -3.40 -19.82 20.28
CA ARG A 26 -2.60 -18.99 19.36
C ARG A 26 -3.49 -18.21 18.39
N LYS A 27 -4.48 -18.87 17.77
CA LYS A 27 -5.44 -18.22 16.86
C LYS A 27 -6.20 -17.12 17.58
N ALA A 28 -6.69 -17.37 18.80
CA ALA A 28 -7.38 -16.36 19.61
C ALA A 28 -6.53 -15.09 19.84
N ARG A 29 -5.21 -15.22 20.00
CA ARG A 29 -4.28 -14.08 20.13
C ARG A 29 -4.02 -13.36 18.81
N ILE A 30 -3.83 -14.10 17.72
CA ILE A 30 -3.49 -13.52 16.40
C ILE A 30 -4.68 -12.75 15.79
N PHE A 31 -5.90 -13.28 15.96
CA PHE A 31 -7.11 -12.69 15.41
C PHE A 31 -7.66 -11.53 16.26
N ASN A 32 -7.22 -11.40 17.52
CA ASN A 32 -7.55 -10.24 18.34
C ASN A 32 -6.60 -9.07 18.01
N THR A 33 -7.09 -8.10 17.24
CA THR A 33 -6.30 -6.93 16.80
C THR A 33 -5.75 -6.11 17.97
N ARG A 34 -6.50 -5.97 19.07
CA ARG A 34 -6.09 -5.21 20.24
C ARG A 34 -4.95 -5.89 21.00
N LEU A 35 -5.03 -7.21 21.24
CA LEU A 35 -3.94 -7.97 21.86
C LEU A 35 -2.69 -8.04 20.97
N ARG A 36 -2.87 -8.02 19.64
CA ARG A 36 -1.76 -7.99 18.67
C ARG A 36 -1.00 -6.68 18.68
N VAL A 37 -1.69 -5.54 18.82
CA VAL A 37 -1.08 -4.21 18.83
C VAL A 37 -0.62 -3.81 20.24
N MET A 38 -1.38 -4.16 21.27
CA MET A 38 -1.13 -3.82 22.68
C MET A 38 -1.40 -5.02 23.61
N GLY A 39 -0.53 -6.03 23.53
CA GLY A 39 -0.57 -7.19 24.42
C GLY A 39 0.19 -6.91 25.71
N LEU A 40 -0.52 -6.48 26.76
CA LEU A 40 0.04 -6.23 28.08
C LEU A 40 -0.58 -7.19 29.10
N ASP A 41 0.26 -7.88 29.86
CA ASP A 41 -0.15 -8.69 31.01
C ASP A 41 -0.06 -7.82 32.27
N LEU A 42 -1.19 -7.21 32.64
CA LEU A 42 -1.26 -6.28 33.77
C LEU A 42 -0.99 -6.99 35.10
N ASP A 43 -1.40 -8.24 35.24
CA ASP A 43 -1.22 -8.99 36.49
C ASP A 43 0.25 -9.36 36.69
N ALA A 44 0.92 -9.83 35.63
CA ALA A 44 2.36 -10.09 35.68
C ALA A 44 3.17 -8.80 35.93
N LEU A 45 2.81 -7.69 35.29
CA LEU A 45 3.47 -6.39 35.52
C LEU A 45 3.26 -5.90 36.96
N ASN A 46 2.07 -6.05 37.51
CA ASN A 46 1.78 -5.71 38.91
C ASN A 46 2.59 -6.57 39.88
N GLN A 47 2.73 -7.87 39.62
CA GLN A 47 3.60 -8.76 40.41
C GLN A 47 5.06 -8.31 40.36
N GLN A 48 5.60 -8.00 39.18
CA GLN A 48 6.97 -7.48 39.02
C GLN A 48 7.20 -6.17 39.78
N VAL A 49 6.21 -5.27 39.78
CA VAL A 49 6.28 -4.01 40.54
C VAL A 49 6.29 -4.29 42.05
N GLN A 50 5.47 -5.24 42.52
CA GLN A 50 5.46 -5.64 43.93
C GLN A 50 6.80 -6.29 44.35
N GLU A 51 7.33 -7.19 43.54
CA GLU A 51 8.65 -7.82 43.77
C GLU A 51 9.76 -6.77 43.84
N LYS A 52 9.78 -5.81 42.91
CA LYS A 52 10.77 -4.73 42.90
C LYS A 52 10.67 -3.86 44.16
N LYS A 53 9.45 -3.51 44.60
CA LYS A 53 9.23 -2.77 45.85
C LYS A 53 9.71 -3.57 47.06
N HIS A 54 9.44 -4.88 47.09
CA HIS A 54 9.91 -5.75 48.16
C HIS A 54 11.44 -5.81 48.22
N GLN A 55 12.10 -5.97 47.06
CA GLN A 55 13.57 -5.94 46.98
C GLN A 55 14.16 -4.61 47.47
N GLN A 56 13.59 -3.48 47.04
CA GLN A 56 14.02 -2.15 47.51
C GLN A 56 13.86 -2.01 49.03
N ASN A 57 12.74 -2.46 49.60
CA ASN A 57 12.53 -2.42 51.04
C ASN A 57 13.55 -3.29 51.80
N MET A 58 13.87 -4.47 51.29
CA MET A 58 14.90 -5.35 51.87
C MET A 58 16.29 -4.72 51.80
N GLU A 59 16.62 -4.03 50.71
CA GLU A 59 17.89 -3.32 50.54
C GLU A 59 18.01 -2.14 51.51
N ILE A 60 16.92 -1.36 51.68
CA ILE A 60 16.86 -0.28 52.68
C ILE A 60 17.03 -0.85 54.10
N GLN A 61 16.35 -1.95 54.43
CA GLN A 61 16.50 -2.60 55.73
C GLN A 61 17.93 -3.09 55.97
N ARG A 62 18.58 -3.62 54.93
CA ARG A 62 19.99 -4.04 54.98
C ARG A 62 20.92 -2.85 55.19
N GLY A 63 20.70 -1.73 54.48
CA GLY A 63 21.42 -0.48 54.69
C GLY A 63 21.30 0.02 56.13
N ASN A 64 20.06 0.13 56.62
CA ASN A 64 19.78 0.54 58.00
C ASN A 64 20.43 -0.39 59.06
N ALA A 65 20.56 -1.69 58.77
CA ALA A 65 21.24 -2.62 59.66
C ALA A 65 22.75 -2.39 59.69
N PHE A 66 23.36 -2.07 58.55
CA PHE A 66 24.78 -1.71 58.49
C PHE A 66 25.06 -0.36 59.17
N ASP A 67 24.19 0.63 59.00
CA ASP A 67 24.34 1.93 59.66
C ASP A 67 24.32 1.78 61.19
N LYS A 68 23.37 0.98 61.71
CA LYS A 68 23.31 0.66 63.16
C LYS A 68 24.56 -0.08 63.65
N LEU A 69 25.13 -0.94 62.83
CA LEU A 69 26.38 -1.64 63.16
C LEU A 69 27.56 -0.65 63.20
N GLY A 70 27.61 0.30 62.26
CA GLY A 70 28.56 1.41 62.27
C GLY A 70 28.47 2.23 63.55
N GLU A 71 27.26 2.66 63.94
CA GLU A 71 27.03 3.39 65.19
C GLU A 71 27.49 2.61 66.43
N TYR A 72 27.29 1.28 66.44
CA TYR A 72 27.76 0.43 67.53
C TYR A 72 29.28 0.39 67.62
N HIS A 73 29.97 0.24 66.48
CA HIS A 73 31.42 0.25 66.42
C HIS A 73 32.02 1.61 66.83
N ASP A 74 31.42 2.71 66.37
CA ASP A 74 31.86 4.06 66.74
C ASP A 74 31.75 4.29 68.26
N LYS A 75 30.64 3.87 68.87
CA LYS A 75 30.46 3.93 70.33
C LYS A 75 31.50 3.08 71.06
N ALA A 76 31.79 1.89 70.57
CA ALA A 76 32.81 1.01 71.17
C ALA A 76 34.22 1.62 71.09
N LEU A 77 34.58 2.24 69.96
CA LEU A 77 35.86 2.93 69.78
C LEU A 77 35.98 4.15 70.71
N LEU A 78 34.92 4.94 70.83
CA LEU A 78 34.88 6.08 71.75
C LEU A 78 35.08 5.63 73.20
N GLN A 79 34.44 4.54 73.62
CA GLN A 79 34.62 3.99 74.97
C GLN A 79 36.07 3.55 75.20
N GLN A 80 36.69 2.86 74.22
CA GLN A 80 38.09 2.45 74.32
C GLN A 80 39.04 3.65 74.44
N ASP A 81 38.82 4.73 73.69
CA ASP A 81 39.64 5.94 73.76
C ASP A 81 39.50 6.64 75.12
N ILE A 82 38.30 6.66 75.70
CA ILE A 82 38.06 7.17 77.06
C ILE A 82 38.83 6.32 78.08
N ASP A 83 38.66 5.00 78.06
CA ASP A 83 39.32 4.08 79.00
C ASP A 83 40.86 4.19 78.92
N GLU A 84 41.42 4.30 77.71
CA GLU A 84 42.87 4.47 77.51
C GLU A 84 43.37 5.82 78.03
N ARG A 85 42.60 6.91 77.86
CA ARG A 85 42.94 8.22 78.43
C ARG A 85 42.94 8.18 79.96
N GLU A 86 41.96 7.53 80.56
CA GLU A 86 41.89 7.36 82.03
C GLU A 86 43.09 6.57 82.57
N LYS A 87 43.45 5.45 81.93
CA LYS A 87 44.65 4.68 82.30
C LYS A 87 45.92 5.51 82.20
N ARG A 88 46.09 6.28 81.12
CA ARG A 88 47.26 7.17 80.94
C ARG A 88 47.33 8.25 82.01
N ALA A 89 46.19 8.84 82.35
CA ALA A 89 46.11 9.84 83.41
C ALA A 89 46.49 9.24 84.78
N ALA A 90 45.96 8.06 85.12
CA ALA A 90 46.30 7.34 86.35
C ALA A 90 47.82 7.05 86.43
N LEU A 91 48.39 6.47 85.37
CA LEU A 91 49.84 6.22 85.29
C LEU A 91 50.67 7.50 85.48
N HIS A 92 50.25 8.61 84.87
CA HIS A 92 50.94 9.89 85.03
C HIS A 92 50.88 10.39 86.48
N THR A 93 49.73 10.27 87.14
CA THR A 93 49.60 10.66 88.56
C THR A 93 50.48 9.80 89.47
N ASP A 94 50.59 8.49 89.20
CA ASP A 94 51.43 7.58 90.00
C ASP A 94 52.92 7.84 89.79
N LEU A 95 53.35 8.10 88.54
CA LEU A 95 54.73 8.51 88.24
C LEU A 95 55.09 9.83 88.94
N THR A 96 54.16 10.79 88.97
CA THR A 96 54.38 12.08 89.63
C THR A 96 54.56 11.90 91.14
N LYS A 97 53.76 11.05 91.78
CA LYS A 97 53.92 10.69 93.21
C LYS A 97 55.23 9.95 93.45
N TYR A 98 55.64 9.06 92.55
CA TYR A 98 56.90 8.34 92.64
C TYR A 98 58.11 9.29 92.58
N TRP A 99 58.14 10.22 91.62
CA TRP A 99 59.20 11.24 91.52
C TRP A 99 59.29 12.11 92.78
N ALA A 100 58.14 12.57 93.29
CA ALA A 100 58.10 13.41 94.49
C ALA A 100 58.56 12.69 95.78
N THR A 101 58.51 11.35 95.80
CA THR A 101 58.83 10.53 96.98
C THR A 101 60.24 9.95 96.94
N HIS A 102 60.74 9.56 95.76
CA HIS A 102 61.97 8.78 95.61
C HIS A 102 63.06 9.42 94.73
N GLN A 103 62.81 10.60 94.15
CA GLN A 103 63.79 11.31 93.31
C GLN A 103 63.96 12.77 93.77
N ARG A 104 64.07 12.99 95.09
CA ARG A 104 64.39 14.30 95.63
C ARG A 104 65.87 14.59 95.44
N GLU A 105 66.21 15.86 95.25
CA GLU A 105 67.61 16.30 95.10
C GLU A 105 68.45 15.99 96.36
N GLU A 106 67.78 15.89 97.51
CA GLU A 106 68.34 15.53 98.82
C GLU A 106 68.70 14.03 98.96
N ASP A 107 68.08 13.15 98.17
CA ASP A 107 68.29 11.69 98.22
C ASP A 107 69.44 11.24 97.29
N SER A 108 70.14 12.19 96.65
CA SER A 108 71.26 11.93 95.75
C SER A 108 72.52 11.57 96.53
N HIS A 109 73.27 10.57 96.04
CA HIS A 109 74.52 10.10 96.64
C HIS A 109 75.65 11.17 96.65
N ASP A 110 75.46 12.28 95.94
CA ASP A 110 76.40 13.41 95.85
C ASP A 110 75.88 14.70 96.54
N ALA A 111 74.85 14.59 97.40
CA ALA A 111 74.22 15.75 98.06
C ALA A 111 75.21 16.56 98.93
N ASP A 112 76.17 15.86 99.54
CA ASP A 112 77.29 16.37 100.34
C ASP A 112 78.37 17.09 99.50
N LEU A 113 78.45 16.86 98.19
CA LEU A 113 79.35 17.59 97.28
C LEU A 113 78.76 18.92 96.80
N LYS A 114 77.43 19.06 96.73
CA LYS A 114 76.77 20.29 96.24
C LYS A 114 76.39 21.27 97.34
N CYS A 115 76.18 20.79 98.55
CA CYS A 115 75.80 21.63 99.70
C CYS A 115 77.05 22.15 100.44
N GLY A 116 77.70 23.17 99.88
CA GLY A 116 78.54 24.11 100.64
C GLY A 116 79.98 23.70 100.94
N LEU A 117 80.88 23.84 99.96
CA LEU A 117 82.33 23.89 100.19
C LEU A 117 82.89 25.25 99.78
N LYS A 118 83.05 26.14 100.77
CA LYS A 118 83.91 27.33 100.67
C LYS A 118 85.37 26.90 100.88
N GLY A 119 86.16 26.94 99.80
CA GLY A 119 87.61 27.09 99.85
C GLY A 119 88.43 25.83 99.58
N ALA A 120 88.82 25.64 98.32
CA ALA A 120 89.95 24.78 97.98
C ALA A 120 91.26 25.60 97.96
N PHE A 121 92.26 25.13 98.70
CA PHE A 121 93.61 25.67 98.74
C PHE A 121 94.24 25.66 97.33
N ARG A 122 94.48 26.84 96.74
CA ARG A 122 95.29 26.96 95.53
C ARG A 122 96.77 26.99 95.91
N ILE A 123 97.45 25.85 95.75
CA ILE A 123 98.91 25.83 95.66
C ILE A 123 99.26 26.04 94.19
N THR A 124 99.65 27.26 93.85
CA THR A 124 100.10 27.65 92.52
C THR A 124 101.54 27.16 92.32
N ILE A 125 101.73 25.93 91.84
CA ILE A 125 103.01 25.50 91.25
C ILE A 125 102.86 25.66 89.72
N PRO A 126 103.74 26.41 89.04
CA PRO A 126 103.64 26.64 87.60
C PRO A 126 103.78 25.33 86.80
N GLU A 127 102.90 25.16 85.81
CA GLU A 127 102.69 23.93 85.03
C GLU A 127 103.93 23.45 84.23
N GLY A 128 104.96 24.29 84.10
CA GLY A 128 106.20 23.96 83.39
C GLY A 128 107.16 23.03 84.15
N GLU A 129 106.97 22.82 85.46
CA GLU A 129 107.84 21.96 86.28
C GLU A 129 107.23 20.58 86.59
N LEU A 130 106.00 20.31 86.13
CA LEU A 130 105.28 19.08 86.42
C LEU A 130 105.54 18.03 85.33
N GLY A 131 106.49 17.13 85.60
CA GLY A 131 106.78 15.98 84.73
C GLY A 131 105.73 14.86 84.84
N PRO A 132 105.79 13.83 83.98
CA PRO A 132 104.81 12.73 83.95
C PRO A 132 104.72 11.92 85.26
N ALA A 133 105.73 11.99 86.14
CA ALA A 133 105.71 11.37 87.46
C ALA A 133 104.79 12.07 88.48
N SER A 134 104.43 13.34 88.25
CA SER A 134 103.53 14.10 89.14
C SER A 134 102.08 13.61 89.07
N MET A 135 101.68 12.89 88.02
CA MET A 135 100.28 12.49 87.76
C MET A 135 99.23 13.62 87.86
N LYS A 136 99.63 14.87 87.63
CA LYS A 136 98.72 16.04 87.72
C LYS A 136 98.21 16.57 86.38
N ILE A 137 98.85 16.19 85.27
CA ILE A 137 98.47 16.61 83.91
C ILE A 137 98.48 15.36 83.02
N PHE A 138 97.33 15.01 82.45
CA PHE A 138 97.22 13.90 81.49
C PHE A 138 96.89 14.44 80.08
N GLN A 139 97.64 14.02 79.07
CA GLN A 139 97.41 14.46 77.66
C GLN A 139 96.04 14.03 77.10
N GLY A 140 95.34 13.10 77.77
CA GLY A 140 93.98 12.67 77.44
C GLY A 140 92.85 13.49 78.09
N GLU A 141 93.17 14.54 78.87
CA GLU A 141 92.17 15.41 79.53
C GLU A 141 91.33 16.28 78.57
N GLY A 142 91.51 16.12 77.26
CA GLY A 142 90.66 16.76 76.27
C GLY A 142 90.89 18.27 76.14
N ILE A 143 92.06 18.79 76.53
CA ILE A 143 92.44 20.19 76.35
C ILE A 143 92.38 20.54 74.85
N GLY A 144 91.34 21.29 74.44
CA GLY A 144 91.05 21.63 73.04
C GLY A 144 89.92 20.83 72.37
N GLU A 145 89.28 19.88 73.05
CA GLU A 145 88.10 19.15 72.52
C GLU A 145 86.89 20.06 72.29
N GLU A 146 86.65 21.03 73.18
CA GLU A 146 85.60 22.03 72.96
C GLU A 146 85.85 22.84 71.68
N GLN A 147 87.11 23.14 71.36
CA GLN A 147 87.48 23.91 70.18
C GLN A 147 87.27 23.08 68.90
N ARG A 148 87.69 21.80 68.90
CA ARG A 148 87.38 20.83 67.83
C ARG A 148 85.87 20.63 67.65
N ARG A 149 85.11 20.52 68.74
CA ARG A 149 83.64 20.37 68.72
C ARG A 149 82.96 21.62 68.15
N ARG A 150 83.44 22.82 68.51
CA ARG A 150 82.98 24.10 67.92
C ARG A 150 83.26 24.17 66.42
N GLU A 151 84.43 23.73 65.97
CA GLU A 151 84.76 23.69 64.54
C GLU A 151 83.92 22.66 63.77
N GLN A 152 83.70 21.48 64.34
CA GLN A 152 82.78 20.49 63.78
C GLN A 152 81.35 21.02 63.69
N MET A 153 80.83 21.67 64.74
CA MET A 153 79.51 22.31 64.74
C MET A 153 79.39 23.41 63.68
N LYS A 154 80.44 24.22 63.48
CA LYS A 154 80.47 25.23 62.42
C LYS A 154 80.46 24.58 61.03
N LYS A 155 81.13 23.44 60.86
CA LYS A 155 81.14 22.71 59.59
C LYS A 155 79.77 22.10 59.30
N THR A 156 79.15 21.43 60.27
CA THR A 156 77.81 20.85 60.11
C THR A 156 76.74 21.92 59.87
N ASP A 157 76.81 23.07 60.56
CA ASP A 157 75.90 24.20 60.30
C ASP A 157 76.04 24.73 58.86
N ARG A 158 77.27 24.86 58.34
CA ARG A 158 77.48 25.25 56.94
C ARG A 158 76.93 24.23 55.95
N ASP A 159 77.18 22.95 56.17
CA ASP A 159 76.72 21.87 55.29
C ASP A 159 75.18 21.78 55.29
N LEU A 160 74.54 21.90 56.46
CA LEU A 160 73.08 21.91 56.59
C LEU A 160 72.45 23.14 55.94
N ARG A 161 73.07 24.33 56.07
CA ARG A 161 72.61 25.53 55.36
C ARG A 161 72.69 25.37 53.85
N ALA A 162 73.81 24.85 53.34
CA ALA A 162 73.96 24.58 51.91
C ALA A 162 72.93 23.56 51.40
N GLN A 163 72.67 22.49 52.16
CA GLN A 163 71.66 21.49 51.82
C GLN A 163 70.24 22.07 51.83
N LYS A 164 69.93 22.94 52.80
CA LYS A 164 68.64 23.63 52.88
C LYS A 164 68.42 24.55 51.67
N GLU A 165 69.41 25.38 51.33
CA GLU A 165 69.34 26.26 50.16
C GLU A 165 69.19 25.48 48.85
N ASP A 166 69.90 24.35 48.69
CA ASP A 166 69.77 23.51 47.50
C ASP A 166 68.39 22.84 47.40
N ASN A 167 67.86 22.33 48.52
CA ASN A 167 66.50 21.80 48.56
C ASN A 167 65.44 22.87 48.24
N GLU A 168 65.59 24.09 48.77
CA GLU A 168 64.70 25.21 48.45
C GLU A 168 64.74 25.55 46.95
N LYS A 169 65.94 25.59 46.34
CA LYS A 169 66.08 25.81 44.90
C LYS A 169 65.42 24.71 44.06
N ARG A 170 65.62 23.43 44.43
CA ARG A 170 64.97 22.30 43.75
C ARG A 170 63.45 22.39 43.83
N HIS A 171 62.93 22.62 45.03
CA HIS A 171 61.49 22.76 45.26
C HIS A 171 60.87 23.95 44.50
N MET A 172 61.57 25.09 44.42
CA MET A 172 61.12 26.21 43.59
C MET A 172 61.16 25.87 42.09
N GLY A 173 62.17 25.11 41.65
CA GLY A 173 62.25 24.58 40.29
C GLY A 173 61.10 23.62 39.96
N ASP A 174 60.75 22.73 40.89
CA ASP A 174 59.65 21.78 40.75
C ASP A 174 58.30 22.50 40.68
N LYS A 175 58.04 23.45 41.58
CA LYS A 175 56.84 24.30 41.52
C LYS A 175 56.72 25.07 40.21
N HIS A 176 57.83 25.57 39.68
CA HIS A 176 57.84 26.28 38.41
C HIS A 176 57.51 25.33 37.24
N ARG A 177 58.08 24.12 37.25
CA ARG A 177 57.74 23.07 36.27
C ARG A 177 56.27 22.68 36.33
N GLU A 178 55.74 22.43 37.53
CA GLU A 178 54.33 22.12 37.74
C GLU A 178 53.40 23.23 37.25
N MET A 179 53.75 24.50 37.52
CA MET A 179 53.00 25.65 37.02
C MET A 179 52.98 25.69 35.48
N ILE A 180 54.10 25.41 34.81
CA ILE A 180 54.15 25.37 33.34
C ILE A 180 53.25 24.25 32.81
N VAL A 181 53.40 23.04 33.34
CA VAL A 181 52.57 21.88 32.94
C VAL A 181 51.08 22.16 33.16
N SER A 182 50.73 22.76 34.30
CA SER A 182 49.35 23.15 34.61
C SER A 182 48.79 24.17 33.60
N LYS A 183 49.57 25.19 33.24
CA LYS A 183 49.18 26.16 32.20
C LYS A 183 49.02 25.50 30.83
N GLU A 184 49.93 24.61 30.45
CA GLU A 184 49.86 23.87 29.19
C GLU A 184 48.60 23.00 29.11
N LEU A 185 48.24 22.33 30.20
CA LEU A 185 47.03 21.52 30.27
C LEU A 185 45.78 22.38 30.07
N VAL A 186 45.67 23.51 30.77
CA VAL A 186 44.56 24.46 30.59
C VAL A 186 44.47 24.97 29.13
N HIS A 187 45.62 25.24 28.50
CA HIS A 187 45.65 25.63 27.08
C HIS A 187 45.21 24.50 26.14
N GLN A 188 45.55 23.24 26.45
CA GLN A 188 45.07 22.09 25.69
C GLN A 188 43.56 21.91 25.84
N ASP A 189 43.04 22.02 27.06
CA ASP A 189 41.60 21.93 27.33
C ASP A 189 40.82 23.03 26.59
N LEU A 190 41.30 24.27 26.64
CA LEU A 190 40.68 25.38 25.91
C LEU A 190 40.67 25.14 24.39
N ARG A 191 41.77 24.62 23.83
CA ARG A 191 41.83 24.25 22.41
C ARG A 191 40.86 23.10 22.08
N GLY A 192 40.76 22.11 22.97
CA GLY A 192 39.80 21.01 22.83
C GLY A 192 38.35 21.52 22.78
N VAL A 193 37.99 22.45 23.67
CA VAL A 193 36.66 23.08 23.66
C VAL A 193 36.40 23.84 22.36
N GLN A 194 37.37 24.63 21.89
CA GLN A 194 37.24 25.37 20.63
C GLN A 194 37.08 24.44 19.42
N GLN A 195 37.88 23.36 19.35
CA GLN A 195 37.78 22.37 18.28
C GLN A 195 36.43 21.66 18.29
N ASN A 196 35.94 21.25 19.47
CA ASN A 196 34.63 20.62 19.61
C ASN A 196 33.48 21.56 19.20
N ALA A 197 33.60 22.86 19.51
CA ALA A 197 32.62 23.86 19.08
C ALA A 197 32.58 23.99 17.56
N LEU A 198 33.75 24.14 16.91
CA LEU A 198 33.87 24.22 15.45
C LEU A 198 33.37 22.95 14.76
N GLU A 199 33.71 21.76 15.28
CA GLU A 199 33.21 20.49 14.73
C GLU A 199 31.69 20.39 14.85
N GLY A 200 31.13 20.86 15.97
CA GLY A 200 29.69 20.96 16.17
C GLY A 200 29.02 21.87 15.14
N GLU A 201 29.62 23.02 14.83
CA GLU A 201 29.13 23.93 13.79
C GLU A 201 29.23 23.32 12.39
N CYS A 202 30.35 22.69 12.05
CA CYS A 202 30.51 21.98 10.77
C CYS A 202 29.48 20.87 10.61
N LYS A 203 29.22 20.07 11.65
CA LYS A 203 28.18 19.03 11.63
C LYS A 203 26.79 19.61 11.43
N LYS A 204 26.47 20.74 12.07
CA LYS A 204 25.19 21.44 11.86
C LYS A 204 25.07 21.94 10.43
N ALA A 205 26.10 22.59 9.91
CA ALA A 205 26.11 23.09 8.53
C ALA A 205 25.95 21.96 7.50
N ALA A 206 26.63 20.82 7.70
CA ALA A 206 26.50 19.65 6.84
C ALA A 206 25.08 19.06 6.85
N ARG A 207 24.43 19.00 8.03
CA ARG A 207 23.02 18.56 8.14
C ARG A 207 22.07 19.50 7.40
N ILE A 208 22.22 20.81 7.60
CA ILE A 208 21.41 21.81 6.89
C ILE A 208 21.60 21.70 5.38
N ALA A 209 22.83 21.53 4.90
CA ALA A 209 23.10 21.34 3.48
C ALA A 209 22.44 20.08 2.92
N LEU A 210 22.49 18.97 3.67
CA LEU A 210 21.85 17.70 3.30
C LEU A 210 20.32 17.82 3.30
N ASP A 211 19.74 18.49 4.29
CA ASP A 211 18.30 18.73 4.35
C ASP A 211 17.84 19.60 3.18
N ASN A 212 18.57 20.67 2.86
CA ASN A 212 18.28 21.52 1.70
C ASN A 212 18.37 20.73 0.38
N TYR A 213 19.37 19.86 0.24
CA TYR A 213 19.51 18.98 -0.92
C TYR A 213 18.34 18.00 -1.03
N ASN A 214 17.94 17.36 0.08
CA ASN A 214 16.82 16.44 0.11
C ASN A 214 15.49 17.13 -0.21
N GLN A 215 15.30 18.37 0.28
CA GLN A 215 14.13 19.18 -0.05
C GLN A 215 14.10 19.53 -1.54
N ALA A 216 15.24 19.94 -2.13
CA ALA A 216 15.33 20.21 -3.56
C ALA A 216 15.03 18.95 -4.40
N LEU A 217 15.57 17.80 -4.00
CA LEU A 217 15.30 16.52 -4.67
C LEU A 217 13.83 16.12 -4.55
N ALA A 218 13.19 16.35 -3.41
CA ALA A 218 11.77 16.10 -3.23
C ALA A 218 10.91 17.01 -4.12
N ALA A 219 11.27 18.29 -4.25
CA ALA A 219 10.60 19.23 -5.14
C ALA A 219 10.75 18.82 -6.62
N GLU A 220 11.95 18.43 -7.04
CA GLU A 220 12.19 17.93 -8.41
C GLU A 220 11.34 16.70 -8.72
N ARG A 221 11.27 15.74 -7.78
CA ARG A 221 10.41 14.56 -7.93
C ARG A 221 8.92 14.92 -8.01
N ALA A 222 8.46 15.87 -7.20
CA ALA A 222 7.08 16.33 -7.24
C ALA A 222 6.74 16.99 -8.59
N GLU A 223 7.63 17.82 -9.14
CA GLU A 223 7.44 18.43 -10.46
C GLU A 223 7.46 17.37 -11.58
N LYS A 224 8.35 16.38 -11.51
CA LYS A 224 8.35 15.24 -12.45
C LYS A 224 7.03 14.47 -12.43
N LEU A 225 6.50 14.17 -11.24
CA LEU A 225 5.21 13.50 -11.09
C LEU A 225 4.05 14.34 -11.65
N LYS A 226 4.05 15.66 -11.43
CA LYS A 226 3.05 16.56 -12.01
C LYS A 226 3.12 16.56 -13.54
N GLU A 227 4.32 16.59 -14.11
CA GLU A 227 4.47 16.57 -15.57
C GLU A 227 4.06 15.22 -16.16
N GLN A 228 4.38 14.11 -15.50
CA GLN A 228 3.87 12.78 -15.86
C GLN A 228 2.35 12.74 -15.83
N HIS A 229 1.72 13.24 -14.76
CA HIS A 229 0.26 13.31 -14.68
C HIS A 229 -0.34 14.15 -15.82
N ARG A 230 0.27 15.29 -16.16
CA ARG A 230 -0.17 16.11 -17.30
C ARG A 230 -0.01 15.39 -18.64
N GLN A 231 1.05 14.60 -18.80
CA GLN A 231 1.27 13.78 -19.98
C GLN A 231 0.20 12.69 -20.07
N GLU A 232 -0.05 11.97 -18.98
CA GLU A 232 -1.11 10.96 -18.89
C GLU A 232 -2.48 11.57 -19.20
N GLU A 233 -2.81 12.75 -18.65
CA GLU A 233 -4.06 13.45 -18.98
C GLU A 233 -4.18 13.79 -20.47
N ARG A 234 -3.08 14.24 -21.09
CA ARG A 234 -3.05 14.54 -22.54
C ARG A 234 -3.21 13.27 -23.37
N GLU A 235 -2.53 12.19 -23.00
CA GLU A 235 -2.62 10.90 -23.67
C GLU A 235 -4.02 10.31 -23.52
N ASN A 236 -4.61 10.35 -22.33
CA ASN A 236 -5.98 9.92 -22.07
C ASN A 236 -6.99 10.73 -22.91
N LEU A 237 -6.81 12.05 -23.00
CA LEU A 237 -7.65 12.89 -23.86
C LEU A 237 -7.49 12.53 -25.34
N ALA A 238 -6.26 12.30 -25.80
CA ALA A 238 -5.98 11.88 -27.17
C ALA A 238 -6.58 10.49 -27.48
N GLU A 239 -6.49 9.54 -26.55
CA GLU A 239 -7.09 8.21 -26.66
C GLU A 239 -8.61 8.30 -26.73
N MET A 240 -9.24 9.11 -25.84
CA MET A 240 -10.68 9.35 -25.89
C MET A 240 -11.09 9.96 -27.23
N GLN A 241 -10.38 10.98 -27.71
CA GLN A 241 -10.67 11.61 -29.00
C GLN A 241 -10.52 10.61 -30.14
N HIS A 242 -9.42 9.86 -30.18
CA HIS A 242 -9.18 8.84 -31.21
C HIS A 242 -10.25 7.74 -31.17
N THR A 243 -10.67 7.32 -29.98
CA THR A 243 -11.75 6.32 -29.82
C THR A 243 -13.07 6.88 -30.31
N LEU A 244 -13.40 8.12 -29.95
CA LEU A 244 -14.63 8.79 -30.37
C LEU A 244 -14.68 9.04 -31.88
N THR A 245 -13.55 9.36 -32.52
CA THR A 245 -13.47 9.60 -33.97
C THR A 245 -13.21 8.34 -34.79
N SER A 246 -12.89 7.21 -34.14
CA SER A 246 -12.66 5.93 -34.79
C SER A 246 -13.86 5.48 -35.61
N ASP A 247 -13.60 4.90 -36.78
CA ASP A 247 -14.59 4.35 -37.72
C ASP A 247 -15.58 3.37 -37.08
N MET A 248 -15.15 2.68 -36.01
CA MET A 248 -16.02 1.76 -35.27
C MET A 248 -17.09 2.52 -34.47
N MET A 249 -16.73 3.64 -33.85
CA MET A 249 -17.63 4.41 -32.96
C MET A 249 -18.47 5.43 -33.72
N THR A 250 -17.95 6.01 -34.81
CA THR A 250 -18.68 6.95 -35.68
C THR A 250 -19.52 6.26 -36.75
N GLU A 251 -19.33 4.95 -36.88
CA GLU A 251 -19.95 4.10 -37.90
C GLU A 251 -19.80 4.59 -39.35
N CYS A 252 -18.75 5.35 -39.68
CA CYS A 252 -18.51 5.94 -41.00
C CYS A 252 -18.78 4.97 -42.17
N ALA A 253 -19.74 5.32 -43.04
CA ALA A 253 -20.12 4.52 -44.21
C ALA A 253 -19.00 4.47 -45.27
N GLU A 254 -18.09 5.44 -45.27
CA GLU A 254 -16.96 5.52 -46.19
C GLU A 254 -15.92 4.42 -45.94
N ALA A 255 -15.78 3.94 -44.70
CA ALA A 255 -14.88 2.84 -44.35
C ALA A 255 -15.24 1.51 -45.05
N ALA A 256 -16.46 1.39 -45.58
CA ALA A 256 -16.91 0.25 -46.36
C ALA A 256 -16.48 0.33 -47.83
N LYS A 257 -16.16 1.53 -48.34
CA LYS A 257 -15.75 1.75 -49.73
C LYS A 257 -14.28 1.36 -49.87
N ARG A 258 -14.00 0.43 -50.78
CA ARG A 258 -12.63 0.14 -51.21
C ARG A 258 -12.36 0.89 -52.51
N GLU A 259 -11.44 1.85 -52.47
CA GLU A 259 -10.84 2.37 -53.69
C GLU A 259 -9.98 1.27 -54.31
N VAL A 260 -10.29 0.90 -55.54
CA VAL A 260 -9.52 -0.07 -56.30
C VAL A 260 -8.68 0.74 -57.28
N GLU A 261 -7.35 0.68 -57.15
CA GLU A 261 -6.44 1.27 -58.13
C GLU A 261 -6.77 0.73 -59.54
N GLY A 262 -6.96 1.64 -60.50
CA GLY A 262 -7.24 1.30 -61.90
C GLY A 262 -8.64 1.66 -62.42
N GLY A 263 -9.35 2.64 -61.84
CA GLY A 263 -10.55 3.25 -62.44
C GLY A 263 -11.80 2.37 -62.46
N ARG A 264 -11.85 1.31 -61.65
CA ARG A 264 -13.05 0.48 -61.47
C ARG A 264 -14.02 1.13 -60.48
N PRO A 265 -15.34 0.94 -60.64
CA PRO A 265 -16.30 1.46 -59.68
C PRO A 265 -15.98 0.97 -58.26
N PRO A 266 -16.16 1.82 -57.23
CA PRO A 266 -15.84 1.46 -55.85
C PRO A 266 -16.56 0.17 -55.45
N ARG A 267 -15.80 -0.81 -54.96
CA ARG A 267 -16.39 -2.06 -54.43
C ARG A 267 -16.58 -1.91 -52.94
N VAL A 268 -17.73 -2.34 -52.44
CA VAL A 268 -18.00 -2.31 -51.00
C VAL A 268 -17.53 -3.61 -50.36
N LEU A 269 -16.82 -3.49 -49.25
CA LEU A 269 -16.37 -4.62 -48.45
C LEU A 269 -17.56 -5.31 -47.79
N VAL A 270 -17.63 -6.65 -47.91
CA VAL A 270 -18.80 -7.45 -47.49
C VAL A 270 -19.01 -7.41 -45.97
N ASP A 271 -17.92 -7.47 -45.22
CA ASP A 271 -17.86 -7.42 -43.76
C ASP A 271 -18.23 -6.06 -43.17
N LYS A 272 -18.07 -4.98 -43.96
CA LYS A 272 -18.32 -3.59 -43.53
C LYS A 272 -19.58 -2.97 -44.14
N TRP A 273 -20.43 -3.77 -44.79
CA TRP A 273 -21.67 -3.28 -45.38
C TRP A 273 -22.69 -2.89 -44.30
N LYS A 274 -23.10 -1.61 -44.28
CA LYS A 274 -24.03 -1.04 -43.27
C LYS A 274 -25.35 -0.54 -43.87
N GLY A 275 -25.76 -1.07 -45.03
CA GLY A 275 -26.97 -0.67 -45.73
C GLY A 275 -26.73 0.27 -46.91
N MET A 276 -27.82 0.64 -47.60
CA MET A 276 -27.78 1.52 -48.78
C MET A 276 -27.61 2.99 -48.37
N SER A 277 -26.97 3.80 -49.22
CA SER A 277 -26.87 5.24 -48.96
C SER A 277 -28.24 5.91 -49.06
N PRO A 278 -28.47 7.04 -48.37
CA PRO A 278 -29.72 7.79 -48.48
C PRO A 278 -30.00 8.26 -49.92
N GLU A 279 -28.94 8.56 -50.69
CA GLU A 279 -29.05 8.89 -52.11
C GLU A 279 -29.57 7.71 -52.93
N GLN A 280 -29.02 6.51 -52.73
CA GLN A 280 -29.49 5.27 -53.40
C GLN A 280 -30.94 4.97 -53.04
N LEU A 281 -31.33 5.11 -51.77
CA LEU A 281 -32.72 4.92 -51.34
C LEU A 281 -33.66 5.96 -51.99
N SER A 282 -33.22 7.21 -52.11
CA SER A 282 -33.96 8.27 -52.79
C SER A 282 -34.18 7.95 -54.27
N ASP A 283 -33.14 7.46 -54.97
CA ASP A 283 -33.25 7.05 -56.37
C ASP A 283 -34.24 5.89 -56.56
N ILE A 284 -34.21 4.88 -55.68
CA ILE A 284 -35.19 3.77 -55.68
C ILE A 284 -36.62 4.29 -55.45
N HIS A 285 -36.79 5.24 -54.53
CA HIS A 285 -38.09 5.85 -54.28
C HIS A 285 -38.61 6.59 -55.52
N ARG A 286 -37.74 7.37 -56.20
CA ARG A 286 -38.08 8.05 -57.45
C ARG A 286 -38.48 7.06 -58.54
N GLU A 287 -37.67 6.01 -58.76
CA GLU A 287 -37.97 5.00 -59.77
C GLU A 287 -39.28 4.26 -59.47
N ARG A 288 -39.55 3.95 -58.21
CA ARG A 288 -40.82 3.34 -57.79
C ARG A 288 -42.03 4.25 -58.07
N GLU A 289 -41.88 5.56 -57.92
CA GLU A 289 -42.92 6.53 -58.28
C GLU A 289 -43.13 6.59 -59.79
N GLU A 290 -42.05 6.62 -60.57
CA GLU A 290 -42.10 6.57 -62.03
C GLU A 290 -42.80 5.30 -62.53
N GLN A 291 -42.45 4.14 -61.99
CA GLN A 291 -43.10 2.85 -62.30
C GLN A 291 -44.60 2.87 -61.96
N ARG A 292 -44.99 3.51 -60.85
CA ARG A 292 -46.41 3.65 -60.47
C ARG A 292 -47.16 4.47 -61.51
N LEU A 293 -46.60 5.60 -61.92
CA LEU A 293 -47.18 6.47 -62.94
C LEU A 293 -47.25 5.77 -64.30
N GLU A 294 -46.21 5.05 -64.69
CA GLU A 294 -46.20 4.28 -65.94
C GLU A 294 -47.26 3.18 -65.95
N LYS A 295 -47.37 2.41 -64.88
CA LYS A 295 -48.42 1.39 -64.74
C LYS A 295 -49.82 1.98 -64.75
N GLN A 296 -50.00 3.18 -64.20
CA GLN A 296 -51.27 3.90 -64.28
C GLN A 296 -51.59 4.30 -65.73
N ARG A 297 -50.61 4.87 -66.47
CA ARG A 297 -50.77 5.17 -67.91
C ARG A 297 -51.11 3.93 -68.73
N GLN A 298 -50.48 2.80 -68.45
CA GLN A 298 -50.78 1.53 -69.12
C GLN A 298 -52.23 1.09 -68.87
N ARG A 299 -52.69 1.13 -67.61
CA ARG A 299 -54.08 0.80 -67.27
C ARG A 299 -55.09 1.72 -67.96
N ASP A 300 -54.78 3.01 -68.06
CA ASP A 300 -55.66 3.95 -68.74
C ASP A 300 -55.67 3.71 -70.26
N ALA A 301 -54.52 3.36 -70.86
CA ALA A 301 -54.46 2.94 -72.26
C ALA A 301 -55.23 1.62 -72.53
N GLU A 302 -55.11 0.63 -71.64
CA GLU A 302 -55.86 -0.63 -71.70
C GLU A 302 -57.37 -0.38 -71.62
N LYS A 303 -57.82 0.51 -70.73
CA LYS A 303 -59.24 0.92 -70.67
C LYS A 303 -59.73 1.55 -71.98
N ILE A 304 -58.91 2.41 -72.59
CA ILE A 304 -59.25 3.04 -73.88
C ILE A 304 -59.34 1.97 -74.97
N GLN A 305 -58.40 1.03 -75.02
CA GLN A 305 -58.42 -0.08 -75.99
C GLN A 305 -59.62 -1.01 -75.77
N ALA A 306 -59.93 -1.37 -74.52
CA ALA A 306 -61.09 -2.17 -74.18
C ALA A 306 -62.40 -1.48 -74.59
N ALA A 307 -62.53 -0.19 -74.30
CA ALA A 307 -63.70 0.61 -74.74
C ALA A 307 -63.80 0.67 -76.28
N ALA A 308 -62.68 0.81 -76.99
CA ALA A 308 -62.67 0.77 -78.45
C ALA A 308 -63.09 -0.60 -79.00
N TRP A 309 -62.66 -1.69 -78.36
CA TRP A 309 -63.05 -3.05 -78.70
C TRP A 309 -64.53 -3.31 -78.43
N GLU A 310 -65.06 -2.86 -77.29
CA GLU A 310 -66.50 -2.92 -76.97
C GLU A 310 -67.34 -2.18 -78.01
N LEU A 311 -66.92 -0.99 -78.43
CA LEU A 311 -67.58 -0.24 -79.50
C LEU A 311 -67.56 -0.99 -80.84
N GLN A 312 -66.45 -1.65 -81.17
CA GLN A 312 -66.35 -2.48 -82.38
C GLN A 312 -67.29 -3.69 -82.29
N LEU A 313 -67.35 -4.36 -81.14
CA LEU A 313 -68.25 -5.48 -80.91
C LEU A 313 -69.72 -5.07 -81.02
N LEU A 314 -70.09 -3.91 -80.47
CA LEU A 314 -71.43 -3.36 -80.59
C LEU A 314 -71.81 -3.06 -82.05
N LYS A 315 -70.88 -2.57 -82.88
CA LYS A 315 -71.12 -2.39 -84.32
C LYS A 315 -71.38 -3.72 -85.02
N LEU A 316 -70.53 -4.73 -84.77
CA LEU A 316 -70.70 -6.07 -85.32
C LEU A 316 -72.02 -6.71 -84.88
N SER A 317 -72.42 -6.54 -83.60
CA SER A 317 -73.71 -7.02 -83.09
C SER A 317 -74.88 -6.37 -83.81
N ARG A 318 -74.85 -5.05 -84.02
CA ARG A 318 -75.89 -4.33 -84.78
C ARG A 318 -75.95 -4.80 -86.23
N GLU A 319 -74.81 -4.98 -86.88
CA GLU A 319 -74.74 -5.51 -88.25
C GLU A 319 -75.31 -6.93 -88.33
N ALA A 320 -75.02 -7.79 -87.34
CA ALA A 320 -75.59 -9.13 -87.25
C ALA A 320 -77.11 -9.11 -87.04
N GLU A 321 -77.62 -8.28 -86.11
CA GLU A 321 -79.06 -8.08 -85.90
C GLU A 321 -79.77 -7.57 -87.18
N GLU A 322 -79.16 -6.65 -87.91
CA GLU A 322 -79.69 -6.20 -89.21
C GLU A 322 -79.72 -7.33 -90.25
N GLN A 323 -78.68 -8.17 -90.29
CA GLN A 323 -78.65 -9.33 -91.18
C GLN A 323 -79.70 -10.38 -90.80
N GLU A 324 -79.88 -10.66 -89.51
CA GLU A 324 -80.93 -11.56 -89.01
C GLU A 324 -82.31 -11.03 -89.38
N ARG A 325 -82.57 -9.72 -89.19
CA ARG A 325 -83.80 -9.08 -89.62
C ARG A 325 -84.06 -9.24 -91.11
N ARG A 326 -83.07 -8.99 -91.97
CA ARG A 326 -83.20 -9.21 -93.42
C ARG A 326 -83.48 -10.68 -93.75
N ALA A 327 -82.84 -11.61 -93.04
CA ALA A 327 -83.08 -13.04 -93.22
C ALA A 327 -84.49 -13.45 -92.76
N GLU A 328 -85.00 -12.88 -91.68
CA GLU A 328 -86.38 -13.09 -91.23
C GLU A 328 -87.41 -12.53 -92.22
N GLU A 329 -87.17 -11.33 -92.77
CA GLU A 329 -88.01 -10.73 -93.81
C GLU A 329 -88.07 -11.64 -95.05
N LEU A 330 -86.92 -12.13 -95.54
CA LEU A 330 -86.86 -13.10 -96.63
C LEU A 330 -87.56 -14.43 -96.30
N ARG A 331 -87.43 -14.92 -95.05
CA ARG A 331 -88.16 -16.13 -94.60
C ARG A 331 -89.66 -15.90 -94.60
N ARG A 332 -90.13 -14.71 -94.18
CA ARG A 332 -91.56 -14.34 -94.23
C ARG A 332 -92.05 -14.29 -95.66
N GLU A 333 -91.32 -13.65 -96.57
CA GLU A 333 -91.66 -13.61 -98.00
C GLU A 333 -91.77 -15.02 -98.61
N LYS A 334 -90.78 -15.89 -98.34
CA LYS A 334 -90.82 -17.29 -98.79
C LYS A 334 -92.01 -18.05 -98.21
N ARG A 335 -92.36 -17.84 -96.94
CA ARG A 335 -93.57 -18.44 -96.32
C ARG A 335 -94.83 -17.96 -97.04
N THR A 336 -94.99 -16.65 -97.26
CA THR A 336 -96.13 -16.10 -98.00
C THR A 336 -96.24 -16.67 -99.42
N GLN A 337 -95.12 -16.78 -100.14
CA GLN A 337 -95.11 -17.42 -101.47
C GLN A 337 -95.53 -18.89 -101.42
N THR A 338 -95.05 -19.62 -100.41
CA THR A 338 -95.42 -21.04 -100.21
C THR A 338 -96.90 -21.18 -99.86
N ASP A 339 -97.43 -20.30 -99.01
CA ASP A 339 -98.85 -20.28 -98.62
C ASP A 339 -99.76 -19.98 -99.82
N LEU A 340 -99.38 -19.01 -100.67
CA LEU A 340 -100.08 -18.72 -101.93
C LEU A 340 -100.07 -19.92 -102.88
N TYR A 341 -98.92 -20.57 -103.03
CA TYR A 341 -98.80 -21.78 -103.85
C TYR A 341 -99.66 -22.93 -103.31
N ASN A 342 -99.65 -23.15 -101.99
CA ASN A 342 -100.49 -24.15 -101.33
C ASN A 342 -101.98 -23.84 -101.50
N MET A 343 -102.38 -22.57 -101.45
CA MET A 343 -103.76 -22.15 -101.74
C MET A 343 -104.17 -22.48 -103.18
N GLN A 344 -103.30 -22.23 -104.16
CA GLN A 344 -103.56 -22.59 -105.56
C GLN A 344 -103.71 -24.10 -105.71
N LEU A 345 -102.78 -24.88 -105.14
CA LEU A 345 -102.82 -26.34 -105.17
C LEU A 345 -104.08 -26.90 -104.49
N ALA A 346 -104.52 -26.31 -103.38
CA ALA A 346 -105.75 -26.69 -102.69
C ALA A 346 -107.00 -26.44 -103.55
N ARG A 347 -107.05 -25.31 -104.28
CA ARG A 347 -108.14 -25.02 -105.23
C ARG A 347 -108.16 -26.01 -106.39
N GLU A 348 -106.99 -26.36 -106.94
CA GLU A 348 -106.88 -27.37 -108.00
C GLU A 348 -107.33 -28.74 -107.51
N GLN A 349 -106.94 -29.16 -106.31
CA GLN A 349 -107.44 -30.40 -105.69
C GLN A 349 -108.94 -30.39 -105.47
N GLN A 350 -109.52 -29.30 -104.97
CA GLN A 350 -110.98 -29.17 -104.82
C GLN A 350 -111.70 -29.27 -106.17
N ALA A 351 -111.20 -28.58 -107.20
CA ALA A 351 -111.77 -28.66 -108.55
C ALA A 351 -111.68 -30.09 -109.13
N TYR A 352 -110.57 -30.78 -108.88
CA TYR A 352 -110.39 -32.17 -109.29
C TYR A 352 -111.34 -33.14 -108.56
N GLN A 353 -111.51 -32.95 -107.24
CA GLN A 353 -112.49 -33.72 -106.44
C GLN A 353 -113.92 -33.46 -106.90
N GLU A 354 -114.28 -32.21 -107.24
CA GLU A 354 -115.58 -31.89 -107.80
C GLU A 354 -115.82 -32.56 -109.16
N TYR A 355 -114.82 -32.60 -110.03
CA TYR A 355 -114.89 -33.30 -111.31
C TYR A 355 -115.15 -34.80 -111.13
N LEU A 356 -114.40 -35.46 -110.23
CA LEU A 356 -114.56 -36.88 -109.91
C LEU A 356 -115.99 -37.18 -109.40
N ASN A 357 -116.44 -36.40 -108.41
CA ASN A 357 -117.73 -36.64 -107.75
C ASN A 357 -118.94 -36.34 -108.65
N LYS A 358 -118.87 -35.34 -109.53
CA LYS A 358 -120.01 -34.92 -110.38
C LYS A 358 -120.08 -35.63 -111.73
N LYS A 359 -118.95 -36.03 -112.33
CA LYS A 359 -118.91 -36.61 -113.69
C LYS A 359 -118.57 -38.10 -113.76
N LEU A 360 -117.78 -38.62 -112.82
CA LEU A 360 -117.30 -40.01 -112.85
C LEU A 360 -118.08 -40.93 -111.89
N TYR A 361 -118.48 -40.44 -110.71
CA TYR A 361 -119.13 -41.25 -109.69
C TYR A 361 -120.68 -41.26 -109.72
N THR A 362 -121.29 -40.67 -110.74
CA THR A 362 -122.75 -40.66 -110.95
C THR A 362 -123.14 -41.68 -112.04
N ASN A 363 -123.36 -42.93 -111.63
CA ASN A 363 -123.86 -43.97 -112.53
C ASN A 363 -125.34 -43.75 -112.88
N LYS A 364 -125.63 -43.47 -114.15
CA LYS A 364 -126.99 -43.57 -114.71
C LYS A 364 -127.15 -44.97 -115.32
N PRO A 365 -128.19 -45.75 -114.99
CA PRO A 365 -128.38 -47.09 -115.56
C PRO A 365 -128.50 -47.03 -117.10
N SER A 366 -127.65 -47.81 -117.79
CA SER A 366 -127.66 -47.94 -119.26
C SER A 366 -128.93 -48.64 -119.75
N LYS A 367 -129.44 -48.28 -120.94
CA LYS A 367 -130.66 -48.87 -121.52
C LYS A 367 -130.57 -50.40 -121.68
N GLU A 368 -129.37 -50.96 -121.81
CA GLU A 368 -129.10 -52.42 -121.87
C GLU A 368 -129.41 -53.16 -120.56
N TYR A 369 -129.37 -52.47 -119.40
CA TYR A 369 -129.76 -53.03 -118.10
C TYR A 369 -131.25 -53.38 -118.04
N PHE A 370 -132.10 -52.60 -118.72
CA PHE A 370 -133.55 -52.86 -118.72
C PHE A 370 -133.99 -53.93 -119.73
N TYR A 371 -133.20 -54.17 -120.79
CA TYR A 371 -133.48 -55.22 -121.78
C TYR A 371 -133.13 -56.65 -121.30
N GLN A 372 -132.57 -56.80 -120.09
CA GLN A 372 -132.29 -58.09 -119.46
C GLN A 372 -133.51 -58.72 -118.75
N PHE A 373 -134.60 -57.96 -118.52
CA PHE A 373 -135.80 -58.48 -117.87
C PHE A 373 -136.83 -58.96 -118.91
N ASN A 374 -137.37 -60.17 -118.71
CA ASN A 374 -138.44 -60.81 -119.50
C ASN A 374 -138.10 -61.32 -120.93
N SER A 375 -136.89 -61.86 -121.16
CA SER A 375 -136.48 -62.46 -122.44
C SER A 375 -136.62 -63.99 -122.55
N VAL A 376 -137.23 -64.67 -121.56
CA VAL A 376 -137.47 -66.13 -121.58
C VAL A 376 -138.82 -66.48 -120.93
N SER A 377 -139.59 -67.37 -121.56
CA SER A 377 -140.87 -67.88 -121.06
C SER A 377 -140.66 -69.04 -120.08
N ARG A 378 -140.96 -68.81 -118.80
CA ARG A 378 -141.36 -69.85 -117.85
C ARG A 378 -142.29 -69.27 -116.81
#